data_AF-A0A537FPD4-F1
#
_entry.id   AF-A0A537FPD4-F1
#
_cell.length_a   1.000
_cell.length_b   1.000
_cell.length_c   1.000
_cell.angle_alpha   90.00
_cell.angle_beta   90.00
_cell.angle_gamma   90.00
#
_symmetry.space_group_name_H-M   'P 1'
#
loop_
_entity.id
_entity.type
_entity.pdbx_description
1 polymer ?
#
loop_
_entity_poly.entity_id
_entity_poly.type
_entity_poly.pdbx_seq_one_letter_code
_entity_poly.pdbx_strand_id
1 'polypeptide(L)'
;VLRFSVGFGRPMIAWRRGADRTEWVIAAVPLGGYVKMLDEREGPVAPHEAARAFNRQNVWQRFCIVMAGPLFNFLFAVLVYAGLFMHGLPEARPVLAAPPAGTLA
;
A
#
# COMPACT_ATOMS: atom_id res chain seq x y z
N VAL A 1 14.06 -1.85 -11.26
CA VAL A 1 13.78 -1.71 -9.81
C VAL A 1 14.78 -2.57 -9.05
N LEU A 2 15.33 -2.10 -7.93
CA LEU A 2 16.35 -2.85 -7.18
C LEU A 2 15.72 -3.86 -6.23
N ARG A 3 14.74 -3.41 -5.43
CA ARG A 3 14.04 -4.27 -4.46
C ARG A 3 12.55 -3.97 -4.46
N PHE A 4 11.75 -5.02 -4.45
CA PHE A 4 10.31 -4.96 -4.23
C PHE A 4 10.00 -5.73 -2.95
N SER A 5 9.63 -5.03 -1.88
CA SER A 5 9.32 -5.63 -0.58
C SER A 5 7.83 -5.57 -0.31
N VAL A 6 7.22 -6.73 -0.06
CA VAL A 6 5.87 -6.86 0.50
C VAL A 6 6.02 -7.04 2.00
N GLY A 7 5.53 -6.07 2.75
CA GLY A 7 5.71 -5.95 4.20
C GLY A 7 6.92 -5.12 4.60
N PHE A 8 7.05 -4.91 5.91
CA PHE A 8 8.16 -4.22 6.58
C PHE A 8 8.91 -5.12 7.56
N GLY A 9 10.11 -4.67 7.95
CA GLY A 9 10.94 -5.34 8.95
C GLY A 9 11.83 -6.44 8.37
N ARG A 10 12.05 -7.50 9.17
CA ARG A 10 13.01 -8.56 8.84
C ARG A 10 12.52 -9.36 7.62
N PRO A 11 13.34 -9.51 6.56
CA PRO A 11 12.97 -10.31 5.40
C PRO A 11 12.85 -11.77 5.80
N MET A 12 11.72 -12.39 5.52
CA MET A 12 11.50 -13.83 5.72
C MET A 12 11.96 -14.63 4.52
N ILE A 13 11.56 -14.17 3.33
CA ILE A 13 11.87 -14.83 2.06
C ILE A 13 12.34 -13.75 1.09
N ALA A 14 13.49 -13.97 0.46
CA ALA A 14 14.01 -13.08 -0.57
C ALA A 14 14.46 -13.90 -1.79
N TRP A 15 14.09 -13.46 -2.99
CA TRP A 15 14.51 -14.09 -4.24
C TRP A 15 14.72 -13.04 -5.32
N ARG A 16 15.55 -13.35 -6.33
CA ARG A 16 15.79 -12.45 -7.47
C ARG A 16 15.09 -13.00 -8.71
N ARG A 17 14.27 -12.18 -9.37
CA ARG A 17 13.50 -12.62 -10.55
C ARG A 17 13.29 -11.49 -11.55
N GLY A 18 13.32 -11.85 -12.83
CA GLY A 18 13.06 -10.96 -13.97
C GLY A 18 14.33 -10.51 -14.70
N ALA A 19 14.16 -9.90 -15.87
CA ALA A 19 15.26 -9.38 -16.70
C ALA A 19 16.12 -8.34 -15.96
N ASP A 20 15.52 -7.61 -15.02
CA ASP A 20 16.19 -6.61 -14.18
C ASP A 20 16.85 -7.17 -12.91
N ARG A 21 16.80 -8.50 -12.68
CA ARG A 21 17.26 -9.14 -11.43
C ARG A 21 16.70 -8.50 -10.15
N THR A 22 15.47 -7.99 -10.22
CA THR A 22 14.77 -7.35 -9.09
C THR A 22 14.73 -8.29 -7.89
N GLU A 23 15.10 -7.79 -6.72
CA GLU A 23 15.03 -8.54 -5.47
C GLU A 23 13.63 -8.44 -4.88
N TRP A 24 12.89 -9.53 -4.90
CA TRP A 24 11.58 -9.68 -4.29
C TRP A 24 11.75 -10.14 -2.85
N VAL A 25 11.10 -9.45 -1.92
CA VAL A 25 11.19 -9.72 -0.49
C VAL A 25 9.79 -9.82 0.09
N ILE A 26 9.54 -10.86 0.88
CA ILE A 26 8.40 -10.94 1.78
C ILE A 26 8.95 -10.73 3.20
N ALA A 27 8.51 -9.66 3.85
CA ALA A 27 8.95 -9.31 5.20
C ALA A 27 7.94 -9.80 6.26
N ALA A 28 8.42 -9.92 7.49
CA ALA A 28 7.63 -10.49 8.59
C ALA A 28 6.38 -9.68 8.96
N VAL A 29 6.40 -8.36 8.78
CA VAL A 29 5.24 -7.51 9.09
C VAL A 29 4.45 -7.24 7.82
N PRO A 30 3.21 -7.73 7.68
CA PRO A 30 2.44 -7.63 6.44
C PRO A 30 1.83 -6.23 6.19
N LEU A 31 2.06 -5.26 7.07
CA LEU A 31 1.47 -3.92 7.02
C LEU A 31 2.12 -3.04 5.94
N GLY A 32 1.92 -3.34 4.65
CA GLY A 32 2.35 -2.50 3.53
C GLY A 32 3.52 -3.08 2.74
N GLY A 33 4.48 -2.24 2.35
CA GLY A 33 5.62 -2.63 1.51
C GLY A 33 6.31 -1.41 0.90
N TYR A 34 7.45 -1.61 0.25
CA TYR A 34 8.15 -0.53 -0.45
C TYR A 34 8.86 -1.02 -1.70
N VAL A 35 9.05 -0.11 -2.64
CA VAL A 35 9.75 -0.36 -3.90
C VAL A 35 11.00 0.51 -3.93
N LYS A 36 12.17 -0.11 -3.82
CA LYS A 36 13.45 0.58 -3.98
C LYS A 36 13.82 0.63 -5.45
N MET A 37 13.87 1.84 -5.99
CA MET A 37 14.23 2.07 -7.39
C MET A 37 15.73 2.30 -7.52
N LEU A 38 16.25 2.10 -8.73
CA LEU A 38 17.63 2.50 -9.04
C LEU A 38 17.59 4.00 -9.33
N ASP A 39 18.25 4.81 -8.51
CA ASP A 39 18.35 6.26 -8.70
C ASP A 39 19.82 6.69 -8.64
N GLU A 40 20.23 7.53 -9.60
CA GLU A 40 21.58 8.13 -9.66
C GLU A 40 21.85 9.06 -8.48
N ARG A 41 20.81 9.56 -7.82
CA ARG A 41 20.92 10.40 -6.62
C ARG A 41 21.21 9.61 -5.34
N GLU A 42 20.85 8.32 -5.31
CA GLU A 42 20.99 7.47 -4.11
C GLU A 42 22.32 6.68 -4.09
N GLY A 43 23.07 6.65 -5.21
CA GLY A 43 24.39 6.03 -5.27
C GLY A 43 24.94 5.94 -6.70
N PRO A 44 26.22 5.54 -6.86
CA PRO A 44 26.83 5.38 -8.17
C PRO A 44 26.13 4.28 -8.97
N VAL A 45 25.61 4.64 -10.15
CA VAL A 45 24.95 3.71 -11.09
C VAL A 45 25.93 3.37 -12.20
N ALA A 46 26.06 2.09 -12.54
CA ALA A 46 26.95 1.67 -13.61
C ALA A 46 26.45 2.20 -14.98
N PRO A 47 27.34 2.58 -15.92
CA PRO A 47 26.94 3.22 -17.18
C PRO A 47 25.95 2.41 -18.02
N HIS A 48 26.00 1.08 -17.93
CA HIS A 48 25.10 0.16 -18.63
C HIS A 48 23.71 0.04 -17.99
N GLU A 49 23.55 0.47 -16.73
CA GLU A 49 22.26 0.48 -16.01
C GLU A 49 21.65 1.88 -15.95
N ALA A 50 22.36 2.88 -16.48
CA ALA A 50 22.02 4.29 -16.37
C ALA A 50 20.75 4.68 -17.15
N ALA A 51 20.34 3.87 -18.14
CA ALA A 51 19.03 3.96 -18.81
C ALA A 51 17.86 3.50 -17.92
N ARG A 52 18.15 2.73 -16.85
CA ARG A 52 17.15 2.24 -15.89
C ARG A 52 16.99 3.15 -14.68
N ALA A 53 17.87 4.14 -14.53
CA ALA A 53 17.81 5.10 -13.44
C ALA A 53 16.45 5.84 -13.47
N PHE A 54 15.78 5.89 -12.32
CA PHE A 54 14.48 6.52 -12.16
C PHE A 54 14.47 7.97 -12.65
N ASN A 55 15.57 8.69 -12.45
CA ASN A 55 15.71 10.06 -12.90
C ASN A 55 15.76 10.22 -14.44
N ARG A 56 16.18 9.18 -15.17
CA ARG A 56 16.19 9.16 -16.64
C ARG A 56 14.90 8.61 -17.27
N GLN A 57 13.99 8.07 -16.46
CA GLN A 57 12.68 7.57 -16.92
C GLN A 57 11.75 8.73 -17.25
N ASN A 58 10.79 8.48 -18.16
CA ASN A 58 9.83 9.49 -18.58
C ASN A 58 8.98 10.00 -17.40
N VAL A 59 8.65 11.29 -17.41
CA VAL A 59 7.92 11.97 -16.33
C VAL A 59 6.61 11.26 -15.97
N TRP A 60 5.90 10.74 -16.97
CA TRP A 60 4.67 9.96 -16.76
C TRP A 60 4.88 8.70 -15.92
N GLN A 61 5.97 7.96 -16.15
CA GLN A 61 6.26 6.74 -15.38
C GLN A 61 6.58 7.08 -13.92
N ARG A 62 7.38 8.14 -13.71
CA ARG A 62 7.68 8.67 -12.37
C ARG A 62 6.41 9.11 -11.64
N PHE A 63 5.51 9.78 -12.35
CA PHE A 63 4.23 10.21 -11.80
C PHE A 63 3.35 9.01 -11.38
N CYS A 64 3.18 8.02 -12.26
CA CYS A 64 2.41 6.81 -11.93
C CYS A 64 2.96 6.09 -10.69
N ILE A 65 4.29 6.03 -10.56
CA ILE A 65 4.97 5.41 -9.41
C ILE A 65 4.66 6.16 -8.11
N VAL A 66 4.74 7.49 -8.12
CA VAL A 66 4.44 8.32 -6.93
C VAL A 66 2.96 8.24 -6.57
N MET A 67 2.08 8.27 -7.57
CA MET A 67 0.62 8.17 -7.39
C MET A 67 0.16 6.80 -6.86
N ALA A 68 0.91 5.73 -7.14
CA ALA A 68 0.58 4.40 -6.65
C ALA A 68 0.49 4.33 -5.12
N GLY A 69 1.32 5.11 -4.39
CA GLY A 69 1.31 5.16 -2.93
C GLY A 69 -0.02 5.66 -2.36
N PRO A 70 -0.44 6.91 -2.65
CA PRO A 70 -1.72 7.45 -2.20
C PRO A 70 -2.93 6.61 -2.64
N LEU A 71 -2.90 6.08 -3.88
CA LEU A 71 -3.99 5.25 -4.40
C LEU A 71 -4.12 3.94 -3.62
N PHE A 72 -3.00 3.29 -3.30
CA PHE A 72 -3.01 2.07 -2.50
C PHE A 72 -3.49 2.32 -1.07
N ASN A 73 -3.13 3.45 -0.47
CA ASN A 73 -3.66 3.84 0.85
C ASN A 73 -5.19 4.02 0.82
N PHE A 74 -5.70 4.69 -0.20
CA PHE A 74 -7.14 4.87 -0.37
C PHE A 74 -7.86 3.52 -0.56
N LEU A 75 -7.31 2.65 -1.41
CA LEU A 75 -7.84 1.30 -1.62
C LEU A 75 -7.81 0.47 -0.33
N PHE A 76 -6.70 0.53 0.43
CA PHE A 76 -6.57 -0.16 1.71
C PHE A 76 -7.64 0.30 2.70
N ALA A 77 -7.89 1.61 2.81
CA ALA A 77 -8.95 2.14 3.65
C ALA A 77 -10.33 1.59 3.25
N VAL A 78 -10.65 1.58 1.96
CA VAL A 78 -11.91 1.02 1.45
C VAL A 78 -12.05 -0.46 1.83
N LEU A 79 -11.00 -1.27 1.67
CA LEU A 79 -11.02 -2.68 2.02
C LEU A 79 -11.21 -2.91 3.52
N VAL A 80 -10.54 -2.11 4.37
CA VAL A 80 -10.70 -2.18 5.83
C VAL A 80 -12.14 -1.83 6.22
N TYR A 81 -12.68 -0.72 5.71
CA TYR A 81 -14.08 -0.34 5.99
C TYR A 81 -15.06 -1.39 5.49
N ALA A 82 -14.89 -1.91 4.29
CA ALA A 82 -15.72 -2.99 3.76
C ALA A 82 -15.70 -4.22 4.68
N GLY A 83 -14.50 -4.63 5.15
CA GLY A 83 -14.36 -5.72 6.10
C GLY A 83 -15.07 -5.46 7.44
N LEU A 84 -14.98 -4.24 7.96
CA LEU A 84 -15.70 -3.84 9.19
C LEU A 84 -17.23 -3.90 9.01
N PHE A 85 -17.74 -3.41 7.88
CA PHE A 85 -19.17 -3.49 7.57
C PHE A 85 -19.64 -4.95 7.41
N MET A 86 -18.83 -5.82 6.79
CA MET A 86 -19.14 -7.25 6.68
C MET A 86 -19.15 -7.96 8.04
N HIS A 87 -18.32 -7.54 8.99
CA HIS A 87 -18.30 -8.11 10.35
C HIS A 87 -19.48 -7.64 11.23
N GLY A 88 -20.18 -6.60 10.80
CA GLY A 88 -21.23 -5.93 11.57
C GLY A 88 -20.65 -4.91 12.54
N LEU A 89 -21.15 -3.68 12.47
CA LEU A 89 -20.82 -2.65 13.43
C LEU A 89 -21.78 -2.79 14.63
N PRO A 90 -21.29 -2.66 15.88
CA PRO A 90 -22.16 -2.61 17.04
C PRO A 90 -22.97 -1.30 16.99
N GLU A 91 -24.15 -1.36 16.37
CA GLU A 91 -25.08 -0.23 16.36
C GLU A 91 -25.66 -0.05 17.77
N ALA A 92 -25.66 1.20 18.23
CA ALA A 92 -26.39 1.59 19.42
C ALA A 92 -27.88 1.33 19.18
N ARG A 93 -28.44 0.32 19.85
CA ARG A 93 -29.86 0.01 19.74
C ARG A 93 -30.65 1.27 20.12
N PRO A 94 -31.55 1.77 19.26
CA PRO A 94 -32.40 2.89 19.62
C PRO A 94 -33.37 2.40 20.70
N VAL A 95 -33.06 2.71 21.95
CA VAL A 95 -33.98 2.48 23.06
C VAL A 95 -35.00 3.60 23.01
N LEU A 96 -36.14 3.34 22.36
CA LEU A 96 -37.27 4.26 22.39
C LEU A 96 -37.84 4.27 23.81
N ALA A 97 -37.86 5.43 24.44
CA ALA A 97 -38.58 5.63 25.69
C ALA A 97 -40.08 5.40 25.44
N ALA A 98 -40.78 4.83 26.43
CA ALA A 98 -42.22 4.68 26.36
C ALA A 98 -42.89 6.06 26.20
N PRO A 99 -43.91 6.21 25.35
CA PRO A 99 -44.61 7.47 25.19
C PRO A 99 -45.23 7.91 26.53
N PRO A 100 -45.24 9.23 26.85
CA PRO A 100 -45.89 9.73 28.04
C PRO A 100 -47.38 9.34 28.08
N ALA A 101 -47.89 9.08 29.28
CA ALA A 101 -49.30 8.78 29.49
C ALA A 101 -50.18 9.92 28.95
N GLY A 102 -51.10 9.59 28.01
CA GLY A 102 -51.99 10.56 27.37
C GLY A 102 -51.61 10.96 25.93
N THR A 103 -50.61 10.31 25.33
CA THR A 103 -50.29 10.52 23.90
C THR A 103 -51.45 10.03 23.03
N LEU A 104 -52.02 10.92 22.20
CA LEU A 104 -53.03 10.55 21.20
C LEU A 104 -52.35 9.69 20.12
N ALA A 105 -52.93 8.53 19.84
CA ALA A 105 -52.47 7.59 18.82
C ALA A 105 -52.63 8.16 17.39
#